data_AF-A0A432IZT8-F1
#
_entry.id   AF-A0A432IZT8-F1
#
_cell.length_a   1.000
_cell.length_b   1.000
_cell.length_c   1.000
_cell.angle_alpha   90.00
_cell.angle_beta   90.00
_cell.angle_gamma   90.00
#
_symmetry.space_group_name_H-M   'P 1'
#
loop_
_entity.id
_entity.type
_entity.pdbx_description
1 polymer ?
#
loop_
_entity_poly.entity_id
_entity_poly.type
_entity_poly.pdbx_seq_one_letter_code
_entity_poly.pdbx_strand_id
1 'polypeptide(L)'
;MSTVSWESLFSLPPNQRQQHRMHLVGIGGTGLAPIAKVLLQLGYRVSGSDREENERTAALQKLGARTFVGHHAEQLLDNSTAPKRPDLVLISSAIPASNPEIVQARTWNIPVIKRKNILGPLTAQRDVIAVAGTHGKTTTTGMITHILTQAGKAPGYIIGSAIPGLGFSDAGQDATFVIEADEYDYMFLGLQPRQLIITNLDWDHPDMFPSPESYQDAFLQLLARLRKDGQAIICRNDRTLRSWQQEGRFPHSISYGSIQGADIRAEDIDLHAHGSSYRLVSKHESSQVTLSVPGIHNILNSLAALAATSAVDLPLAEAVPHLATFQGAARRFEIKGEHNGVLIIDDYAHHPTEIQSTLQAAQAGYPTRDIWAIYQPHTYSRTRTFLDLFNSAFNAADHLIVSDIYPAREPVDPTITPELVVAASHHEQAQAIHRLDDIATYLRQNLRPNSLVIILSAGTATRLAPMLLSDSTL
;
A
#
# COMPACT_ATOMS: atom_id res chain seq x y z
N MET A 1 -7.82 -40.64 -12.86
CA MET A 1 -7.54 -40.01 -11.56
C MET A 1 -8.09 -38.60 -11.64
N SER A 2 -9.12 -38.27 -10.85
CA SER A 2 -9.65 -36.91 -10.80
C SER A 2 -8.54 -35.97 -10.39
N THR A 3 -8.13 -35.07 -11.28
CA THR A 3 -7.19 -34.01 -10.96
C THR A 3 -7.82 -33.16 -9.86
N VAL A 4 -7.30 -33.30 -8.65
CA VAL A 4 -7.62 -32.43 -7.52
C VAL A 4 -7.34 -30.99 -7.97
N SER A 5 -8.36 -30.12 -7.98
CA SER A 5 -8.16 -28.74 -8.43
C SER A 5 -7.25 -28.02 -7.43
N TRP A 6 -6.38 -27.13 -7.91
CA TRP A 6 -5.39 -26.47 -7.07
C TRP A 6 -6.04 -25.65 -5.94
N GLU A 7 -7.27 -25.17 -6.13
CA GLU A 7 -8.05 -24.46 -5.11
C GLU A 7 -8.30 -25.33 -3.87
N SER A 8 -8.50 -26.64 -4.06
CA SER A 8 -8.76 -27.55 -2.94
C SER A 8 -7.54 -27.76 -2.03
N LEU A 9 -6.34 -27.39 -2.49
CA LEU A 9 -5.12 -27.39 -1.65
C LEU A 9 -5.29 -26.48 -0.43
N PHE A 10 -6.10 -25.42 -0.53
CA PHE A 10 -6.35 -24.45 0.54
C PHE A 10 -7.38 -24.93 1.59
N SER A 11 -8.11 -26.00 1.28
CA SER A 11 -9.03 -26.67 2.22
C SER A 11 -8.35 -27.77 3.02
N LEU A 12 -7.07 -28.07 2.75
CA LEU A 12 -6.34 -29.14 3.44
C LEU A 12 -6.08 -28.79 4.92
N PRO A 13 -6.14 -29.78 5.82
CA PRO A 13 -5.76 -29.59 7.20
C PRO A 13 -4.24 -29.31 7.32
N PRO A 14 -3.79 -28.60 8.37
CA PRO A 14 -2.40 -28.15 8.49
C PRO A 14 -1.33 -29.25 8.33
N ASN A 15 -1.61 -30.46 8.85
CA ASN A 15 -0.69 -31.61 8.77
C ASN A 15 -0.45 -32.15 7.35
N GLN A 16 -1.34 -31.85 6.40
CA GLN A 16 -1.21 -32.28 5.00
C GLN A 16 -0.55 -31.22 4.11
N ARG A 17 -0.59 -29.93 4.50
CA ARG A 17 -0.05 -28.82 3.70
C ARG A 17 1.45 -28.93 3.44
N GLN A 18 2.21 -29.52 4.36
CA GLN A 18 3.66 -29.71 4.23
C GLN A 18 4.06 -30.67 3.11
N GLN A 19 3.11 -31.42 2.54
CA GLN A 19 3.35 -32.30 1.40
C GLN A 19 3.26 -31.55 0.06
N HIS A 20 2.68 -30.35 0.07
CA HIS A 20 2.44 -29.54 -1.12
C HIS A 20 3.40 -28.37 -1.20
N ARG A 21 3.87 -28.09 -2.41
CA ARG A 21 4.84 -27.02 -2.69
C ARG A 21 4.27 -26.00 -3.66
N MET A 22 4.35 -24.74 -3.24
CA MET A 22 4.01 -23.57 -4.04
C MET A 22 5.30 -22.93 -4.56
N HIS A 23 5.38 -22.65 -5.86
CA HIS A 23 6.52 -21.95 -6.46
C HIS A 23 6.11 -20.55 -6.91
N LEU A 24 6.82 -19.51 -6.49
CA LEU A 24 6.50 -18.12 -6.79
C LEU A 24 7.55 -17.50 -7.70
N VAL A 25 7.15 -17.04 -8.90
CA VAL A 25 8.04 -16.34 -9.83
C VAL A 25 7.89 -14.83 -9.62
N GLY A 26 8.97 -14.16 -9.23
CA GLY A 26 8.97 -12.79 -8.70
C GLY A 26 8.69 -12.74 -7.19
N ILE A 27 9.23 -13.70 -6.43
CA ILE A 27 8.93 -13.91 -5.00
C ILE A 27 9.36 -12.75 -4.08
N GLY A 28 10.34 -11.95 -4.48
CA GLY A 28 10.86 -10.79 -3.75
C GLY A 28 10.05 -9.50 -3.96
N GLY A 29 9.07 -9.51 -4.87
CA GLY A 29 8.19 -8.38 -5.12
C GLY A 29 7.24 -8.07 -3.96
N THR A 30 6.83 -6.80 -3.85
CA THR A 30 5.87 -6.31 -2.84
C THR A 30 4.54 -7.07 -2.84
N GLY A 31 4.11 -7.58 -3.99
CA GLY A 31 2.87 -8.34 -4.12
C GLY A 31 2.95 -9.81 -3.75
N LEU A 32 4.10 -10.47 -3.93
CA LEU A 32 4.23 -11.93 -3.74
C LEU A 32 4.93 -12.33 -2.46
N ALA A 33 5.89 -11.54 -1.96
CA ALA A 33 6.57 -11.84 -0.70
C ALA A 33 5.60 -11.95 0.50
N PRO A 34 4.56 -11.09 0.63
CA PRO A 34 3.56 -11.24 1.70
C PRO A 34 2.80 -12.57 1.63
N ILE A 35 2.43 -12.99 0.41
CA ILE A 35 1.70 -14.24 0.16
C ILE A 35 2.61 -15.44 0.46
N ALA A 36 3.88 -15.39 0.04
CA ALA A 36 4.87 -16.44 0.36
C ALA A 36 5.01 -16.65 1.86
N LYS A 37 5.09 -15.55 2.64
CA LYS A 37 5.16 -15.61 4.11
C LYS A 37 3.92 -16.28 4.70
N VAL A 38 2.73 -15.88 4.26
CA VAL A 38 1.46 -16.48 4.72
C VAL A 38 1.40 -17.97 4.37
N LEU A 39 1.80 -18.37 3.16
CA LEU A 39 1.83 -19.77 2.74
C LEU A 39 2.78 -20.61 3.62
N LEU A 40 3.98 -20.10 3.94
CA LEU A 40 4.91 -20.76 4.86
C LEU A 40 4.28 -20.95 6.25
N GLN A 41 3.69 -19.89 6.81
CA GLN A 41 3.06 -19.91 8.13
C GLN A 41 1.82 -20.84 8.17
N LEU A 42 1.11 -20.99 7.06
CA LEU A 42 0.03 -21.97 6.92
C LEU A 42 0.52 -23.42 6.78
N GLY A 43 1.84 -23.64 6.61
CA GLY A 43 2.47 -24.96 6.57
C GLY A 43 2.79 -25.50 5.18
N TYR A 44 2.67 -24.71 4.11
CA TYR A 44 3.08 -25.13 2.77
C TYR A 44 4.59 -25.05 2.59
N ARG A 45 5.15 -25.88 1.71
CA ARG A 45 6.51 -25.68 1.23
C ARG A 45 6.52 -24.55 0.21
N VAL A 46 7.40 -23.57 0.39
CA VAL A 46 7.50 -22.44 -0.54
C VAL A 46 8.87 -22.42 -1.20
N SER A 47 8.85 -22.20 -2.50
CA SER A 47 10.04 -21.89 -3.29
C SER A 47 9.75 -20.72 -4.23
N GLY A 48 10.76 -20.07 -4.77
CA GLY A 48 10.53 -19.04 -5.77
C GLY A 48 11.80 -18.40 -6.31
N SER A 49 11.67 -17.70 -7.41
CA SER A 49 12.75 -17.00 -8.11
C SER A 49 12.49 -15.50 -8.13
N ASP A 50 13.56 -14.71 -8.16
CA ASP A 50 13.50 -13.28 -8.44
C ASP A 50 14.73 -12.85 -9.23
N ARG A 51 14.67 -11.69 -9.89
CA ARG A 51 15.78 -11.18 -10.71
C ARG A 51 17.03 -10.90 -9.87
N GLU A 52 16.81 -10.40 -8.66
CA GLU A 52 17.85 -10.00 -7.74
C GLU A 52 17.50 -10.41 -6.31
N GLU A 53 18.52 -10.62 -5.49
CA GLU A 53 18.32 -10.81 -4.06
C GLU A 53 17.98 -9.47 -3.39
N ASN A 54 17.05 -9.49 -2.44
CA ASN A 54 16.66 -8.33 -1.65
C ASN A 54 16.27 -8.73 -0.22
N GLU A 55 15.95 -7.73 0.60
CA GLU A 55 15.57 -7.94 2.00
C GLU A 55 14.38 -8.91 2.16
N ARG A 56 13.42 -8.91 1.22
CA ARG A 56 12.24 -9.80 1.28
C ARG A 56 12.62 -11.24 0.96
N THR A 57 13.45 -11.48 -0.06
CA THR A 57 13.92 -12.84 -0.36
C THR A 57 14.75 -13.40 0.79
N ALA A 58 15.61 -12.58 1.40
CA ALA A 58 16.41 -12.97 2.56
C ALA A 58 15.52 -13.29 3.79
N ALA A 59 14.47 -12.48 4.03
CA ALA A 59 13.52 -12.75 5.11
C ALA A 59 12.74 -14.06 4.90
N LEU A 60 12.33 -14.36 3.66
CA LEU A 60 11.62 -15.60 3.33
C LEU A 60 12.52 -16.83 3.48
N GLN A 61 13.80 -16.74 3.13
CA GLN A 61 14.77 -17.82 3.36
C GLN A 61 14.89 -18.17 4.85
N LYS A 62 14.95 -17.15 5.72
CA LYS A 62 14.97 -17.35 7.18
C LYS A 62 13.72 -18.06 7.70
N LEU A 63 12.58 -17.91 7.01
CA LEU A 63 11.33 -18.61 7.29
C LEU A 63 11.22 -19.99 6.62
N GLY A 64 12.25 -20.44 5.90
CA GLY A 64 12.32 -21.76 5.28
C GLY A 64 11.91 -21.82 3.81
N ALA A 65 11.67 -20.69 3.14
CA ALA A 65 11.53 -20.70 1.68
C ALA A 65 12.86 -21.01 0.99
N ARG A 66 12.78 -21.72 -0.13
CA ARG A 66 13.91 -21.85 -1.06
C ARG A 66 13.81 -20.78 -2.14
N THR A 67 14.68 -19.77 -2.10
CA THR A 67 14.70 -18.70 -3.11
C THR A 67 15.86 -18.85 -4.09
N PHE A 68 15.70 -18.32 -5.30
CA PHE A 68 16.71 -18.32 -6.37
C PHE A 68 16.86 -16.94 -6.98
N VAL A 69 18.08 -16.62 -7.40
CA VAL A 69 18.39 -15.43 -8.22
C VAL A 69 18.41 -15.83 -9.69
N GLY A 70 17.73 -15.06 -10.53
CA GLY A 70 17.51 -15.36 -11.94
C GLY A 70 16.42 -16.41 -12.16
N HIS A 71 16.01 -16.56 -13.41
CA HIS A 71 14.88 -17.42 -13.82
C HIS A 71 15.37 -18.60 -14.64
N HIS A 72 15.21 -19.82 -14.12
CA HIS A 72 15.68 -21.05 -14.77
C HIS A 72 14.66 -22.19 -14.58
N ALA A 73 14.38 -22.95 -15.64
CA ALA A 73 13.36 -24.01 -15.62
C ALA A 73 13.64 -25.09 -14.55
N GLU A 74 14.92 -25.35 -14.27
CA GLU A 74 15.41 -26.31 -13.29
C GLU A 74 15.01 -25.94 -11.84
N GLN A 75 14.73 -24.66 -11.58
CA GLN A 75 14.32 -24.16 -10.26
C GLN A 75 12.93 -24.69 -9.84
N LEU A 76 12.14 -25.20 -10.79
CA LEU A 76 10.88 -25.90 -10.52
C LEU A 76 11.09 -27.30 -9.92
N LEU A 77 12.31 -27.81 -9.82
CA LEU A 77 12.58 -29.11 -9.20
C LEU A 77 13.17 -28.92 -7.80
N ASP A 78 12.77 -29.77 -6.84
CA ASP A 78 13.54 -29.86 -5.60
C ASP A 78 14.84 -30.66 -5.80
N ASN A 79 15.80 -30.49 -4.89
CA ASN A 79 17.07 -31.22 -4.91
C ASN A 79 16.95 -32.62 -4.27
N SER A 80 15.75 -33.21 -4.25
CA SER A 80 15.57 -34.53 -3.64
C SER A 80 16.04 -35.65 -4.58
N THR A 81 16.30 -36.83 -4.03
CA THR A 81 16.71 -38.02 -4.78
C THR A 81 15.67 -38.48 -5.82
N ALA A 82 14.41 -38.06 -5.65
CA ALA A 82 13.33 -38.20 -6.62
C ALA A 82 12.63 -36.84 -6.82
N PRO A 83 13.15 -35.97 -7.71
CA PRO A 83 12.76 -34.57 -7.79
C PRO A 83 11.26 -34.38 -7.95
N LYS A 84 10.63 -33.67 -7.01
CA LYS A 84 9.20 -33.35 -7.09
C LYS A 84 9.00 -32.00 -7.77
N ARG A 85 7.90 -31.92 -8.53
CA ARG A 85 7.35 -30.70 -9.14
C ARG A 85 6.52 -29.93 -8.12
N PRO A 86 6.36 -28.59 -8.24
CA PRO A 86 5.41 -27.88 -7.41
C PRO A 86 3.98 -28.26 -7.81
N ASP A 87 3.07 -28.14 -6.86
CA ASP A 87 1.63 -28.34 -7.07
C ASP A 87 0.98 -27.11 -7.74
N LEU A 88 1.61 -25.94 -7.59
CA LEU A 88 1.12 -24.66 -8.08
C LEU A 88 2.29 -23.70 -8.37
N VAL A 89 2.19 -22.96 -9.46
CA VAL A 89 3.07 -21.82 -9.76
C VAL A 89 2.26 -20.53 -9.68
N LEU A 90 2.70 -19.59 -8.85
CA LEU A 90 2.12 -18.27 -8.72
C LEU A 90 3.07 -17.23 -9.33
N ILE A 91 2.55 -16.35 -10.19
CA ILE A 91 3.36 -15.37 -10.92
C ILE A 91 2.97 -13.94 -10.56
N SER A 92 3.98 -13.07 -10.50
CA SER A 92 3.78 -11.62 -10.40
C SER A 92 3.34 -11.05 -11.75
N SER A 93 2.58 -9.95 -11.73
CA SER A 93 2.15 -9.23 -12.93
C SER A 93 3.31 -8.71 -13.78
N ALA A 94 4.50 -8.55 -13.17
CA ALA A 94 5.73 -8.12 -13.85
C ALA A 94 6.44 -9.24 -14.65
N ILE A 95 6.05 -10.51 -14.48
CA ILE A 95 6.73 -11.63 -15.13
C ILE A 95 6.14 -11.89 -16.53
N PRO A 96 6.94 -11.84 -17.61
CA PRO A 96 6.46 -12.07 -18.95
C PRO A 96 6.13 -13.55 -19.17
N ALA A 97 5.18 -13.83 -20.07
CA ALA A 97 4.77 -15.20 -20.40
C ALA A 97 5.90 -16.06 -21.00
N SER A 98 6.95 -15.44 -21.52
CA SER A 98 8.16 -16.08 -22.05
C SER A 98 9.15 -16.52 -20.97
N ASN A 99 8.89 -16.23 -19.69
CA ASN A 99 9.75 -16.66 -18.60
C ASN A 99 9.93 -18.20 -18.62
N PRO A 100 11.17 -18.72 -18.49
CA PRO A 100 11.47 -20.14 -18.66
C PRO A 100 10.76 -21.04 -17.64
N GLU A 101 10.53 -20.57 -16.41
CA GLU A 101 9.78 -21.31 -15.39
C GLU A 101 8.30 -21.40 -15.75
N ILE A 102 7.71 -20.31 -16.28
CA ILE A 102 6.31 -20.32 -16.74
C ILE A 102 6.12 -21.29 -17.90
N VAL A 103 7.03 -21.24 -18.88
CA VAL A 103 7.00 -22.13 -20.05
C VAL A 103 7.10 -23.59 -19.59
N GLN A 104 8.05 -23.89 -18.71
CA GLN A 104 8.25 -25.25 -18.21
C GLN A 104 7.07 -25.76 -17.37
N ALA A 105 6.51 -24.92 -16.50
CA ALA A 105 5.34 -25.27 -15.69
C ALA A 105 4.15 -25.66 -16.57
N ARG A 106 3.91 -24.91 -17.65
CA ARG A 106 2.86 -25.22 -18.64
C ARG A 106 3.12 -26.53 -19.37
N THR A 107 4.34 -26.80 -19.82
CA THR A 107 4.70 -28.08 -20.45
C THR A 107 4.45 -29.27 -19.51
N TRP A 108 4.60 -29.07 -18.20
CA TRP A 108 4.34 -30.09 -17.18
C TRP A 108 2.89 -30.13 -16.68
N ASN A 109 1.99 -29.33 -17.26
CA ASN A 109 0.60 -29.17 -16.82
C ASN A 109 0.46 -28.78 -15.33
N ILE A 110 1.42 -28.02 -14.82
CA ILE A 110 1.34 -27.43 -13.49
C ILE A 110 0.46 -26.18 -13.59
N PRO A 111 -0.55 -26.01 -12.72
CA PRO A 111 -1.35 -24.79 -12.70
C PRO A 111 -0.48 -23.55 -12.52
N VAL A 112 -0.60 -22.59 -13.42
CA VAL A 112 0.06 -21.28 -13.34
C VAL A 112 -1.00 -20.22 -13.13
N ILE A 113 -0.97 -19.55 -11.97
CA ILE A 113 -1.99 -18.58 -11.57
C ILE A 113 -1.38 -17.22 -11.23
N LYS A 114 -2.20 -16.17 -11.28
CA LYS A 114 -1.82 -14.83 -10.82
C LYS A 114 -2.24 -14.57 -9.37
N ARG A 115 -1.71 -13.49 -8.79
CA ARG A 115 -2.09 -12.99 -7.45
C ARG A 115 -3.61 -12.90 -7.24
N LYS A 116 -4.36 -12.38 -8.21
CA LYS A 116 -5.83 -12.29 -8.09
C LYS A 116 -6.52 -13.64 -7.88
N ASN A 117 -5.93 -14.73 -8.38
CA ASN A 117 -6.58 -16.05 -8.32
C ASN A 117 -6.39 -16.73 -6.97
N ILE A 118 -5.25 -16.53 -6.31
CA ILE A 118 -4.94 -17.23 -5.04
C ILE A 118 -5.68 -16.65 -3.84
N LEU A 119 -6.03 -15.35 -3.88
CA LEU A 119 -6.58 -14.65 -2.72
C LEU A 119 -7.90 -15.24 -2.23
N GLY A 120 -8.83 -15.54 -3.14
CA GLY A 120 -10.11 -16.16 -2.80
C GLY A 120 -9.94 -17.48 -2.04
N PRO A 121 -9.26 -18.49 -2.59
CA PRO A 121 -8.97 -19.74 -1.88
C PRO A 121 -8.16 -19.54 -0.59
N LEU A 122 -7.17 -18.64 -0.57
CA LEU A 122 -6.34 -18.35 0.60
C LEU A 122 -7.17 -17.83 1.79
N THR A 123 -8.20 -17.03 1.51
CA THR A 123 -9.03 -16.38 2.53
C THR A 123 -10.44 -16.97 2.62
N ALA A 124 -10.73 -18.09 1.96
CA ALA A 124 -12.10 -18.61 1.79
C ALA A 124 -12.83 -18.89 3.11
N GLN A 125 -12.09 -19.27 4.16
CA GLN A 125 -12.62 -19.59 5.49
C GLN A 125 -12.40 -18.47 6.51
N ARG A 126 -12.15 -17.25 6.04
CA ARG A 126 -11.85 -16.09 6.89
C ARG A 126 -12.91 -14.99 6.72
N ASP A 127 -13.10 -14.22 7.78
CA ASP A 127 -13.83 -12.95 7.77
C ASP A 127 -12.91 -11.86 7.23
N VAL A 128 -12.98 -11.66 5.91
CA VAL A 128 -12.09 -10.73 5.20
C VAL A 128 -12.55 -9.28 5.38
N ILE A 129 -11.64 -8.46 5.90
CA ILE A 129 -11.71 -7.00 5.90
C ILE A 129 -10.81 -6.49 4.78
N ALA A 130 -11.39 -6.11 3.65
CA ALA A 130 -10.65 -5.61 2.49
C ALA A 130 -10.65 -4.07 2.48
N VAL A 131 -9.47 -3.47 2.33
CA VAL A 131 -9.29 -2.02 2.27
C VAL A 131 -8.88 -1.63 0.86
N ALA A 132 -9.82 -1.03 0.12
CA ALA A 132 -9.64 -0.53 -1.24
C ALA A 132 -9.71 1.01 -1.28
N GLY A 133 -9.41 1.57 -2.44
CA GLY A 133 -9.49 2.99 -2.76
C GLY A 133 -8.17 3.50 -3.32
N THR A 134 -8.14 4.69 -3.92
CA THR A 134 -6.91 5.17 -4.58
C THR A 134 -5.81 5.45 -3.55
N HIS A 135 -6.13 6.19 -2.50
CA HIS A 135 -5.16 6.62 -1.47
C HIS A 135 -5.52 6.10 -0.08
N GLY A 136 -4.52 5.96 0.79
CA GLY A 136 -4.73 5.63 2.21
C GLY A 136 -4.98 4.15 2.52
N LYS A 137 -4.94 3.26 1.51
CA LYS A 137 -5.12 1.81 1.70
C LYS A 137 -4.16 1.23 2.74
N THR A 138 -2.85 1.38 2.52
CA THR A 138 -1.81 0.84 3.39
C THR A 138 -1.94 1.34 4.84
N THR A 139 -2.15 2.64 5.03
CA THR A 139 -2.28 3.23 6.36
C THR A 139 -3.55 2.73 7.07
N THR A 140 -4.68 2.66 6.36
CA THR A 140 -5.95 2.18 6.92
C THR A 140 -5.86 0.69 7.27
N THR A 141 -5.33 -0.15 6.38
CA THR A 141 -5.09 -1.58 6.66
C THR A 141 -4.17 -1.74 7.88
N GLY A 142 -3.10 -0.95 7.96
CA GLY A 142 -2.17 -0.95 9.09
C GLY A 142 -2.84 -0.53 10.41
N MET A 143 -3.67 0.52 10.41
CA MET A 143 -4.42 0.96 11.58
C MET A 143 -5.40 -0.11 12.06
N ILE A 144 -6.14 -0.75 11.15
CA ILE A 144 -7.06 -1.86 11.50
C ILE A 144 -6.27 -2.99 12.15
N THR A 145 -5.21 -3.49 11.49
CA THR A 145 -4.40 -4.59 12.02
C THR A 145 -3.79 -4.23 13.38
N HIS A 146 -3.30 -3.00 13.55
CA HIS A 146 -2.73 -2.51 14.80
C HIS A 146 -3.76 -2.51 15.93
N ILE A 147 -4.94 -1.92 15.70
CA ILE A 147 -6.02 -1.92 16.69
C ILE A 147 -6.36 -3.34 17.12
N LEU A 148 -6.59 -4.25 16.18
CA LEU A 148 -6.98 -5.64 16.48
C LEU A 148 -5.89 -6.37 17.25
N THR A 149 -4.62 -6.20 16.87
CA THR A 149 -3.50 -6.85 17.55
C THR A 149 -3.32 -6.32 18.97
N GLN A 150 -3.42 -5.00 19.17
CA GLN A 150 -3.32 -4.38 20.49
C GLN A 150 -4.51 -4.73 21.41
N ALA A 151 -5.68 -5.02 20.82
CA ALA A 151 -6.84 -5.55 21.53
C ALA A 151 -6.75 -7.06 21.84
N GLY A 152 -5.59 -7.69 21.62
CA GLY A 152 -5.35 -9.10 21.92
C GLY A 152 -5.94 -10.10 20.93
N LYS A 153 -6.44 -9.63 19.77
CA LYS A 153 -6.82 -10.50 18.65
C LYS A 153 -5.59 -10.91 17.84
N ALA A 154 -5.71 -11.94 17.02
CA ALA A 154 -4.63 -12.49 16.21
C ALA A 154 -5.06 -12.60 14.72
N PRO A 155 -5.38 -11.47 14.07
CA PRO A 155 -5.84 -11.48 12.69
C PRO A 155 -4.75 -11.94 11.74
N GLY A 156 -5.13 -12.59 10.65
CA GLY A 156 -4.26 -12.67 9.48
C GLY A 156 -4.23 -11.33 8.76
N TYR A 157 -3.13 -10.99 8.10
CA TYR A 157 -3.07 -9.76 7.32
C TYR A 157 -2.08 -9.78 6.17
N ILE A 158 -2.35 -8.95 5.15
CA ILE A 158 -1.43 -8.56 4.09
C ILE A 158 -1.55 -7.05 3.87
N ILE A 159 -0.47 -6.32 4.11
CA ILE A 159 -0.35 -4.86 4.05
C ILE A 159 0.70 -4.51 2.99
N GLY A 160 0.47 -3.45 2.20
CA GLY A 160 1.37 -3.06 1.11
C GLY A 160 2.75 -2.54 1.54
N SER A 161 2.88 -2.11 2.79
CA SER A 161 4.15 -1.67 3.41
C SER A 161 4.27 -2.24 4.83
N ALA A 162 5.49 -2.28 5.34
CA ALA A 162 5.74 -2.74 6.71
C ALA A 162 5.21 -1.71 7.72
N ILE A 163 4.49 -2.19 8.72
CA ILE A 163 4.12 -1.43 9.91
C ILE A 163 5.15 -1.74 11.01
N PRO A 164 5.71 -0.73 11.71
CA PRO A 164 6.60 -0.95 12.84
C PRO A 164 5.99 -1.92 13.87
N GLY A 165 6.76 -2.93 14.28
CA GLY A 165 6.31 -3.98 15.21
C GLY A 165 5.46 -5.11 14.60
N LEU A 166 4.76 -4.89 13.48
CA LEU A 166 3.89 -5.89 12.84
C LEU A 166 4.47 -6.48 11.54
N GLY A 167 5.35 -5.75 10.85
CA GLY A 167 5.78 -6.10 9.50
C GLY A 167 4.66 -5.89 8.47
N PHE A 168 4.66 -6.67 7.38
CA PHE A 168 3.74 -6.49 6.24
C PHE A 168 2.73 -7.63 6.06
N SER A 169 2.94 -8.81 6.66
CA SER A 169 1.94 -9.88 6.62
C SER A 169 2.09 -10.88 7.75
N ASP A 170 0.98 -11.53 8.10
CA ASP A 170 0.93 -12.70 8.97
C ASP A 170 -0.27 -13.59 8.60
N ALA A 171 -0.16 -14.90 8.79
CA ALA A 171 -1.28 -15.82 8.56
C ALA A 171 -2.38 -15.70 9.63
N GLY A 172 -2.04 -15.19 10.81
CA GLY A 172 -2.93 -15.07 11.95
C GLY A 172 -3.46 -16.41 12.47
N GLN A 173 -4.17 -16.35 13.59
CA GLN A 173 -4.72 -17.54 14.26
C GLN A 173 -6.25 -17.49 14.38
N ASP A 174 -6.87 -16.31 14.29
CA ASP A 174 -8.33 -16.17 14.36
C ASP A 174 -9.00 -16.09 12.98
N ALA A 175 -10.33 -15.96 12.95
CA ALA A 175 -11.08 -15.94 11.69
C ALA A 175 -10.85 -14.66 10.87
N THR A 176 -10.38 -13.57 11.47
CA THR A 176 -10.28 -12.26 10.81
C THR A 176 -9.08 -12.24 9.87
N PHE A 177 -9.27 -11.65 8.68
CA PHE A 177 -8.18 -11.43 7.74
C PHE A 177 -8.24 -10.02 7.15
N VAL A 178 -7.25 -9.17 7.47
CA VAL A 178 -7.19 -7.77 7.03
C VAL A 178 -6.28 -7.66 5.82
N ILE A 179 -6.79 -7.18 4.68
CA ILE A 179 -6.02 -7.14 3.45
C ILE A 179 -6.17 -5.81 2.71
N GLU A 180 -5.03 -5.26 2.29
CA GLU A 180 -4.98 -4.20 1.31
C GLU A 180 -5.46 -4.73 -0.05
N ALA A 181 -6.57 -4.18 -0.54
CA ALA A 181 -7.21 -4.56 -1.80
C ALA A 181 -6.70 -3.66 -2.92
N ASP A 182 -5.68 -4.15 -3.62
CA ASP A 182 -5.00 -3.45 -4.72
C ASP A 182 -5.82 -3.52 -6.01
N GLU A 183 -6.16 -2.36 -6.57
CA GLU A 183 -6.82 -2.20 -7.86
C GLU A 183 -5.93 -2.60 -9.03
N TYR A 184 -4.61 -2.52 -8.88
CA TYR A 184 -3.67 -2.81 -9.95
C TYR A 184 -3.74 -4.28 -10.41
N ASP A 185 -3.80 -4.49 -11.74
CA ASP A 185 -4.04 -5.80 -12.40
C ASP A 185 -5.32 -6.50 -11.89
N TYR A 186 -6.31 -5.72 -11.45
CA TYR A 186 -7.60 -6.19 -10.91
C TYR A 186 -7.44 -7.21 -9.76
N MET A 187 -6.37 -7.07 -8.97
CA MET A 187 -6.04 -8.03 -7.91
C MET A 187 -7.18 -8.20 -6.91
N PHE A 188 -7.75 -7.08 -6.48
CA PHE A 188 -8.84 -7.03 -5.52
C PHE A 188 -10.10 -7.82 -5.92
N LEU A 189 -10.32 -8.13 -7.21
CA LEU A 189 -11.50 -8.88 -7.69
C LEU A 189 -11.41 -10.37 -7.35
N GLY A 190 -10.25 -10.82 -6.87
CA GLY A 190 -10.05 -12.14 -6.30
C GLY A 190 -10.63 -12.32 -4.89
N LEU A 191 -10.97 -11.21 -4.22
CA LEU A 191 -11.45 -11.21 -2.84
C LEU A 191 -12.96 -11.41 -2.77
N GLN A 192 -13.42 -11.92 -1.63
CA GLN A 192 -14.84 -11.98 -1.26
C GLN A 192 -14.99 -11.41 0.15
N PRO A 193 -14.92 -10.07 0.30
CA PRO A 193 -14.90 -9.43 1.61
C PRO A 193 -16.22 -9.61 2.37
N ARG A 194 -16.13 -9.73 3.69
CA ARG A 194 -17.26 -9.47 4.61
C ARG A 194 -17.35 -7.99 4.94
N GLN A 195 -16.22 -7.30 5.05
CA GLN A 195 -16.17 -5.84 5.12
C GLN A 195 -15.35 -5.28 3.97
N LEU A 196 -15.89 -4.30 3.26
CA LEU A 196 -15.20 -3.59 2.19
C LEU A 196 -15.10 -2.11 2.51
N ILE A 197 -13.90 -1.65 2.83
CA ILE A 197 -13.60 -0.23 2.97
C ILE A 197 -13.25 0.30 1.58
N ILE A 198 -13.85 1.42 1.17
CA ILE A 198 -13.40 2.21 0.02
C ILE A 198 -13.04 3.60 0.51
N THR A 199 -11.75 3.93 0.52
CA THR A 199 -11.23 5.18 1.11
C THR A 199 -11.52 6.41 0.27
N ASN A 200 -11.37 6.31 -1.04
CA ASN A 200 -11.62 7.36 -2.03
C ASN A 200 -11.53 6.79 -3.45
N LEU A 201 -12.01 7.56 -4.43
CA LEU A 201 -11.94 7.26 -5.85
C LEU A 201 -11.36 8.46 -6.61
N ASP A 202 -10.04 8.44 -6.73
CA ASP A 202 -9.27 9.33 -7.61
C ASP A 202 -8.67 8.50 -8.77
N TRP A 203 -8.65 9.04 -10.00
CA TRP A 203 -8.24 8.24 -11.16
C TRP A 203 -6.73 7.98 -11.10
N ASP A 204 -6.32 6.71 -11.12
CA ASP A 204 -4.91 6.32 -11.16
C ASP A 204 -4.70 5.09 -12.06
N HIS A 205 -3.43 4.69 -12.23
CA HIS A 205 -2.98 3.60 -13.09
C HIS A 205 -3.50 3.74 -14.53
N PRO A 206 -3.22 4.86 -15.21
CA PRO A 206 -3.73 5.10 -16.57
C PRO A 206 -3.21 4.10 -17.61
N ASP A 207 -2.16 3.34 -17.28
CA ASP A 207 -1.68 2.20 -18.06
C ASP A 207 -2.66 1.01 -18.05
N MET A 208 -3.51 0.91 -17.03
CA MET A 208 -4.48 -0.17 -16.83
C MET A 208 -5.94 0.30 -16.94
N PHE A 209 -6.22 1.52 -16.49
CA PHE A 209 -7.53 2.14 -16.50
C PHE A 209 -7.49 3.39 -17.38
N PRO A 210 -7.79 3.26 -18.69
CA PRO A 210 -7.59 4.35 -19.65
C PRO A 210 -8.50 5.56 -19.42
N SER A 211 -9.53 5.44 -18.58
CA SER A 211 -10.40 6.55 -18.22
C SER A 211 -10.89 6.48 -16.76
N PRO A 212 -11.31 7.62 -16.17
CA PRO A 212 -11.95 7.63 -14.85
C PRO A 212 -13.15 6.68 -14.73
N GLU A 213 -13.93 6.50 -15.80
CA GLU A 213 -15.08 5.59 -15.81
C GLU A 213 -14.62 4.12 -15.75
N SER A 214 -13.58 3.75 -16.49
CA SER A 214 -13.01 2.40 -16.42
C SER A 214 -12.43 2.07 -15.04
N TYR A 215 -11.86 3.08 -14.36
CA TYR A 215 -11.39 2.97 -13.00
C TYR A 215 -12.56 2.74 -12.03
N GLN A 216 -13.60 3.58 -12.11
CA GLN A 216 -14.81 3.44 -11.30
C GLN A 216 -15.53 2.10 -11.51
N ASP A 217 -15.61 1.61 -12.75
CA ASP A 217 -16.22 0.31 -13.06
C ASP A 217 -15.53 -0.85 -12.32
N ALA A 218 -14.20 -0.82 -12.22
CA ALA A 218 -13.46 -1.83 -11.47
C ALA A 218 -13.84 -1.86 -9.98
N PHE A 219 -14.11 -0.71 -9.38
CA PHE A 219 -14.59 -0.63 -7.99
C PHE A 219 -16.05 -1.08 -7.84
N LEU A 220 -16.90 -0.83 -8.83
CA LEU A 220 -18.26 -1.40 -8.85
C LEU A 220 -18.23 -2.92 -8.97
N GLN A 221 -17.31 -3.47 -9.76
CA GLN A 221 -17.08 -4.92 -9.82
C GLN A 221 -16.59 -5.47 -8.48
N LEU A 222 -15.71 -4.76 -7.76
CA LEU A 222 -15.28 -5.13 -6.42
C LEU A 222 -16.45 -5.11 -5.43
N LEU A 223 -17.29 -4.07 -5.49
CA LEU A 223 -18.48 -3.97 -4.63
C LEU A 223 -19.43 -5.17 -4.85
N ALA A 224 -19.57 -5.65 -6.09
CA ALA A 224 -20.32 -6.86 -6.38
C ALA A 224 -19.71 -8.15 -5.81
N ARG A 225 -18.46 -8.11 -5.32
CA ARG A 225 -17.81 -9.21 -4.57
C ARG A 225 -18.08 -9.17 -3.07
N LEU A 226 -18.63 -8.06 -2.55
CA LEU A 226 -19.03 -7.98 -1.15
C LEU A 226 -20.06 -9.07 -0.85
N ARG A 227 -19.84 -9.82 0.23
CA ARG A 227 -20.77 -10.86 0.64
C ARG A 227 -22.15 -10.27 0.94
N LYS A 228 -23.20 -11.08 0.75
CA LYS A 228 -24.59 -10.65 1.00
C LYS A 228 -24.85 -10.23 2.46
N ASP A 229 -24.14 -10.86 3.39
CA ASP A 229 -24.14 -10.56 4.83
C ASP A 229 -23.07 -9.53 5.23
N GLY A 230 -22.40 -8.93 4.23
CA GLY A 230 -21.30 -8.01 4.43
C GLY A 230 -21.72 -6.55 4.54
N GLN A 231 -20.73 -5.70 4.83
CA GLN A 231 -20.92 -4.25 5.02
C GLN A 231 -19.86 -3.46 4.25
N ALA A 232 -20.30 -2.39 3.59
CA ALA A 232 -19.40 -1.40 2.99
C ALA A 232 -19.10 -0.27 3.98
N ILE A 233 -17.85 0.19 4.01
CA ILE A 233 -17.41 1.34 4.82
C ILE A 233 -16.86 2.38 3.84
N ILE A 234 -17.49 3.55 3.78
CA ILE A 234 -17.20 4.53 2.72
C ILE A 234 -16.91 5.92 3.25
N CYS A 235 -15.96 6.60 2.60
CA CYS A 235 -15.63 7.99 2.91
C CYS A 235 -16.68 8.92 2.32
N ARG A 236 -17.40 9.66 3.16
CA ARG A 236 -18.40 10.64 2.73
C ARG A 236 -17.78 11.90 2.13
N ASN A 237 -16.53 12.21 2.48
CA ASN A 237 -15.78 13.32 1.89
C ASN A 237 -15.56 13.11 0.38
N ASP A 238 -15.46 11.84 -0.06
CA ASP A 238 -15.37 11.50 -1.48
C ASP A 238 -16.71 11.74 -2.18
N ARG A 239 -16.69 12.49 -3.28
CA ARG A 239 -17.91 12.87 -4.00
C ARG A 239 -18.55 11.69 -4.71
N THR A 240 -17.76 10.81 -5.29
CA THR A 240 -18.21 9.64 -6.05
C THR A 240 -18.85 8.62 -5.11
N LEU A 241 -18.17 8.29 -4.00
CA LEU A 241 -18.70 7.35 -3.00
C LEU A 241 -20.00 7.86 -2.37
N ARG A 242 -20.07 9.17 -2.09
CA ARG A 242 -21.30 9.78 -1.59
C ARG A 242 -22.45 9.72 -2.61
N SER A 243 -22.18 9.91 -3.90
CA SER A 243 -23.19 9.71 -4.96
C SER A 243 -23.68 8.26 -4.99
N TRP A 244 -22.76 7.30 -4.99
CA TRP A 244 -23.10 5.87 -5.00
C TRP A 244 -23.92 5.45 -3.78
N GLN A 245 -23.67 6.05 -2.61
CA GLN A 245 -24.49 5.85 -1.42
C GLN A 245 -25.92 6.37 -1.62
N GLN A 246 -26.09 7.58 -2.18
CA GLN A 246 -27.39 8.18 -2.45
C GLN A 246 -28.19 7.40 -3.51
N GLU A 247 -27.50 6.81 -4.48
CA GLU A 247 -28.07 5.93 -5.50
C GLU A 247 -28.45 4.53 -4.96
N GLY A 248 -28.19 4.24 -3.68
CA GLY A 248 -28.52 2.96 -3.06
C GLY A 248 -27.61 1.80 -3.48
N ARG A 249 -26.40 2.08 -4.00
CA ARG A 249 -25.45 1.04 -4.41
C ARG A 249 -24.86 0.27 -3.23
N PHE A 250 -24.96 0.81 -2.02
CA PHE A 250 -24.49 0.18 -0.78
C PHE A 250 -25.67 -0.10 0.18
N PRO A 251 -26.43 -1.20 -0.02
CA PRO A 251 -27.61 -1.49 0.81
C PRO A 251 -27.28 -1.64 2.30
N HIS A 252 -26.06 -2.09 2.62
CA HIS A 252 -25.53 -2.15 3.99
C HIS A 252 -24.21 -1.38 4.05
N SER A 253 -24.27 -0.09 4.42
CA SER A 253 -23.07 0.75 4.57
C SER A 253 -23.02 1.53 5.87
N ILE A 254 -21.79 1.82 6.29
CA ILE A 254 -21.45 2.85 7.27
C ILE A 254 -20.62 3.90 6.54
N SER A 255 -20.99 5.17 6.69
CA SER A 255 -20.24 6.29 6.18
C SER A 255 -19.38 6.94 7.26
N TYR A 256 -18.16 7.34 6.89
CA TYR A 256 -17.29 8.11 7.77
C TYR A 256 -16.85 9.41 7.09
N GLY A 257 -16.40 10.39 7.87
CA GLY A 257 -15.81 11.60 7.30
C GLY A 257 -15.63 12.75 8.28
N SER A 258 -15.23 13.91 7.77
CA SER A 258 -15.17 15.16 8.54
C SER A 258 -16.30 16.13 8.18
N ILE A 259 -17.26 15.69 7.35
CA ILE A 259 -18.39 16.50 6.90
C ILE A 259 -19.73 16.02 7.48
N GLN A 260 -20.73 16.88 7.44
CA GLN A 260 -22.07 16.59 7.96
C GLN A 260 -22.72 15.38 7.26
N GLY A 261 -23.45 14.58 8.04
CA GLY A 261 -24.21 13.42 7.55
C GLY A 261 -23.41 12.13 7.41
N ALA A 262 -22.15 12.10 7.85
CA ALA A 262 -21.43 10.84 8.07
C ALA A 262 -21.92 10.17 9.36
N ASP A 263 -21.97 8.83 9.39
CA ASP A 263 -22.37 8.04 10.55
C ASP A 263 -21.33 8.08 11.67
N ILE A 264 -20.04 8.11 11.28
CA ILE A 264 -18.90 8.33 12.17
C ILE A 264 -18.14 9.56 11.68
N ARG A 265 -18.03 10.58 12.52
CA ARG A 265 -17.50 11.90 12.13
C ARG A 265 -16.32 12.33 12.99
N ALA A 266 -15.35 12.99 12.37
CA ALA A 266 -14.36 13.82 13.08
C ALA A 266 -14.84 15.27 13.21
N GLU A 267 -14.83 15.79 14.42
CA GLU A 267 -15.07 17.18 14.79
C GLU A 267 -13.88 17.70 15.60
N ASP A 268 -13.79 19.02 15.83
CA ASP A 268 -12.76 19.65 16.66
C ASP A 268 -11.34 19.19 16.29
N ILE A 269 -11.04 19.21 14.99
CA ILE A 269 -9.78 18.71 14.42
C ILE A 269 -8.65 19.67 14.77
N ASP A 270 -7.59 19.12 15.33
CA ASP A 270 -6.32 19.79 15.61
C ASP A 270 -5.16 19.03 14.93
N LEU A 271 -4.32 19.76 14.19
CA LEU A 271 -3.21 19.21 13.42
C LEU A 271 -1.90 19.76 14.00
N HIS A 272 -0.92 18.88 14.23
CA HIS A 272 0.37 19.28 14.80
C HIS A 272 1.53 18.44 14.26
N ALA A 273 2.78 18.89 14.50
CA ALA A 273 4.01 18.32 13.93
C ALA A 273 4.10 16.78 13.96
N HIS A 274 3.74 16.19 15.09
CA HIS A 274 3.92 14.76 15.36
C HIS A 274 2.60 13.98 15.41
N GLY A 275 1.51 14.52 14.86
CA GLY A 275 0.23 13.85 14.96
C GLY A 275 -0.99 14.69 14.63
N SER A 276 -2.13 14.19 15.08
CA SER A 276 -3.41 14.88 14.97
C SER A 276 -4.33 14.45 16.09
N SER A 277 -5.28 15.31 16.44
CA SER A 277 -6.34 14.97 17.37
C SER A 277 -7.69 15.45 16.87
N TYR A 278 -8.74 14.77 17.27
CA TYR A 278 -10.11 15.12 16.90
C TYR A 278 -11.10 14.48 17.88
N ARG A 279 -12.29 15.04 17.96
CA ARG A 279 -13.42 14.42 18.63
C ARG A 279 -14.17 13.53 17.64
N LEU A 280 -14.15 12.22 17.88
CA LEU A 280 -15.00 11.27 17.17
C LEU A 280 -16.44 11.43 17.66
N VAL A 281 -17.38 11.47 16.73
CA VAL A 281 -18.82 11.53 17.00
C VAL A 281 -19.53 10.48 16.18
N SER A 282 -20.33 9.64 16.84
CA SER A 282 -21.29 8.76 16.20
C SER A 282 -22.70 9.04 16.75
N LYS A 283 -23.70 8.27 16.29
CA LYS A 283 -25.06 8.36 16.81
C LYS A 283 -25.17 8.04 18.31
N HIS A 284 -24.27 7.23 18.84
CA HIS A 284 -24.40 6.63 20.18
C HIS A 284 -23.26 6.99 21.13
N GLU A 285 -22.12 7.45 20.61
CA GLU A 285 -20.94 7.72 21.43
C GLU A 285 -20.10 8.87 20.87
N SER A 286 -19.28 9.44 21.74
CA SER A 286 -18.25 10.41 21.38
C SER A 286 -16.97 10.09 22.14
N SER A 287 -15.82 10.22 21.49
CA SER A 287 -14.52 9.95 22.12
C SER A 287 -13.45 10.90 21.58
N GLN A 288 -12.51 11.29 22.43
CA GLN A 288 -11.33 12.01 21.98
C GLN A 288 -10.35 11.01 21.35
N VAL A 289 -9.92 11.29 20.13
CA VAL A 289 -8.93 10.47 19.42
C VAL A 289 -7.64 11.27 19.27
N THR A 290 -6.52 10.59 19.48
CA THR A 290 -5.17 11.12 19.24
C THR A 290 -4.44 10.13 18.34
N LEU A 291 -3.79 10.66 17.31
CA LEU A 291 -2.98 9.91 16.36
C LEU A 291 -1.53 10.41 16.46
N SER A 292 -0.57 9.48 16.38
CA SER A 292 0.86 9.80 16.24
C SER A 292 1.27 10.04 14.79
N VAL A 293 0.29 10.24 13.89
CA VAL A 293 0.51 10.54 12.47
C VAL A 293 -0.23 11.82 12.08
N PRO A 294 0.40 12.74 11.33
CA PRO A 294 -0.18 14.04 11.03
C PRO A 294 -1.13 13.99 9.83
N GLY A 295 -1.93 15.04 9.67
CA GLY A 295 -2.72 15.30 8.47
C GLY A 295 -4.16 14.80 8.50
N ILE A 296 -5.05 15.57 7.85
CA ILE A 296 -6.48 15.26 7.75
C ILE A 296 -6.77 13.92 7.09
N HIS A 297 -5.94 13.51 6.13
CA HIS A 297 -6.08 12.22 5.46
C HIS A 297 -5.89 11.05 6.44
N ASN A 298 -5.04 11.19 7.45
CA ASN A 298 -4.85 10.18 8.48
C ASN A 298 -5.99 10.15 9.51
N ILE A 299 -6.65 11.28 9.76
CA ILE A 299 -7.93 11.31 10.50
C ILE A 299 -9.01 10.55 9.72
N LEU A 300 -9.09 10.71 8.40
CA LEU A 300 -10.04 9.93 7.59
C LEU A 300 -9.70 8.43 7.60
N ASN A 301 -8.42 8.07 7.48
CA ASN A 301 -7.97 6.68 7.59
C ASN A 301 -8.31 6.07 8.97
N SER A 302 -8.14 6.82 10.07
CA SER A 302 -8.45 6.32 11.42
C SER A 302 -9.94 6.15 11.64
N LEU A 303 -10.78 7.03 11.11
CA LEU A 303 -12.24 6.85 11.13
C LEU A 303 -12.67 5.58 10.36
N ALA A 304 -12.06 5.31 9.20
CA ALA A 304 -12.31 4.09 8.44
C ALA A 304 -11.89 2.84 9.23
N ALA A 305 -10.73 2.90 9.89
CA ALA A 305 -10.22 1.80 10.70
C ALA A 305 -11.11 1.51 11.91
N LEU A 306 -11.57 2.55 12.60
CA LEU A 306 -12.51 2.46 13.72
C LEU A 306 -13.88 1.92 13.28
N ALA A 307 -14.39 2.34 12.12
CA ALA A 307 -15.62 1.78 11.57
C ALA A 307 -15.53 0.26 11.38
N ALA A 308 -14.36 -0.24 10.96
CA ALA A 308 -14.13 -1.65 10.68
C ALA A 308 -14.07 -2.54 11.93
N THR A 309 -13.87 -1.97 13.13
CA THR A 309 -13.81 -2.76 14.38
C THR A 309 -15.17 -3.29 14.80
N SER A 310 -16.25 -2.64 14.34
CA SER A 310 -17.62 -3.01 14.66
C SER A 310 -17.98 -4.45 14.26
N ALA A 311 -17.51 -4.93 13.11
CA ALA A 311 -17.86 -6.26 12.62
C ALA A 311 -17.00 -7.41 13.19
N VAL A 312 -16.07 -7.10 14.09
CA VAL A 312 -15.24 -8.09 14.81
C VAL A 312 -15.47 -8.00 16.32
N ASP A 313 -16.63 -7.49 16.72
CA ASP A 313 -17.09 -7.37 18.11
C ASP A 313 -16.09 -6.62 19.00
N LEU A 314 -15.46 -5.56 18.46
CA LEU A 314 -14.58 -4.67 19.20
C LEU A 314 -15.21 -3.27 19.29
N PRO A 315 -15.79 -2.90 20.46
CA PRO A 315 -16.42 -1.61 20.67
C PRO A 315 -15.48 -0.43 20.40
N LEU A 316 -16.01 0.69 19.90
CA LEU A 316 -15.19 1.88 19.60
C LEU A 316 -14.44 2.40 20.82
N ALA A 317 -15.07 2.39 22.01
CA ALA A 317 -14.43 2.77 23.26
C ALA A 317 -13.17 1.93 23.59
N GLU A 318 -13.13 0.66 23.18
CA GLU A 318 -11.97 -0.22 23.35
C GLU A 318 -10.95 -0.04 22.21
N ALA A 319 -11.41 0.22 20.99
CA ALA A 319 -10.56 0.42 19.82
C ALA A 319 -9.77 1.74 19.85
N VAL A 320 -10.39 2.84 20.29
CA VAL A 320 -9.82 4.20 20.22
C VAL A 320 -8.45 4.33 20.90
N PRO A 321 -8.23 3.85 22.14
CA PRO A 321 -6.94 3.99 22.82
C PRO A 321 -5.76 3.39 22.04
N HIS A 322 -5.99 2.35 21.23
CA HIS A 322 -4.92 1.68 20.49
C HIS A 322 -4.34 2.54 19.36
N LEU A 323 -5.13 3.44 18.78
CA LEU A 323 -4.68 4.32 17.69
C LEU A 323 -3.56 5.28 18.10
N ALA A 324 -3.54 5.71 19.36
CA ALA A 324 -2.50 6.62 19.85
C ALA A 324 -1.09 6.01 19.72
N THR A 325 -1.00 4.68 19.75
CA THR A 325 0.28 3.95 19.66
C THR A 325 0.67 3.54 18.23
N PHE A 326 -0.17 3.84 17.23
CA PHE A 326 0.15 3.56 15.83
C PHE A 326 1.18 4.56 15.30
N GLN A 327 2.36 4.07 14.91
CA GLN A 327 3.52 4.89 14.51
C GLN A 327 3.59 5.17 13.00
N GLY A 328 2.53 4.86 12.24
CA GLY A 328 2.55 4.99 10.78
C GLY A 328 3.02 3.72 10.07
N ALA A 329 3.14 3.83 8.75
CA ALA A 329 3.68 2.79 7.88
C ALA A 329 5.02 3.27 7.31
N ALA A 330 5.94 2.35 7.01
CA ALA A 330 7.19 2.71 6.36
C ALA A 330 6.91 3.49 5.07
N ARG A 331 7.64 4.61 4.89
CA ARG A 331 7.50 5.56 3.79
C ARG A 331 6.14 6.28 3.72
N ARG A 332 5.43 6.45 4.83
CA ARG A 332 4.21 7.28 4.91
C ARG A 332 4.42 8.35 5.97
N PHE A 333 4.83 9.54 5.53
CA PHE A 333 5.28 10.65 6.37
C PHE A 333 6.36 10.19 7.37
N GLU A 334 7.29 9.35 6.92
CA GLU A 334 8.27 8.72 7.80
C GLU A 334 9.41 9.69 8.11
N ILE A 335 9.56 10.07 9.38
CA ILE A 335 10.71 10.84 9.84
C ILE A 335 11.96 9.95 9.75
N LYS A 336 12.89 10.31 8.87
CA LYS A 336 14.15 9.58 8.70
C LYS A 336 15.21 10.02 9.70
N GLY A 337 15.13 11.27 10.15
CA GLY A 337 16.02 11.86 11.14
C GLY A 337 16.09 13.37 11.00
N GLU A 338 16.83 13.99 11.92
CA GLU A 338 17.16 15.41 11.89
C GLU A 338 18.67 15.57 12.07
N HIS A 339 19.29 16.40 11.23
CA HIS A 339 20.72 16.70 11.29
C HIS A 339 20.93 18.20 11.13
N ASN A 340 21.67 18.82 12.06
CA ASN A 340 21.98 20.27 12.08
C ASN A 340 20.76 21.19 11.86
N GLY A 341 19.61 20.78 12.43
CA GLY A 341 18.35 21.51 12.34
C GLY A 341 17.56 21.29 11.05
N VAL A 342 18.02 20.41 10.16
CA VAL A 342 17.32 19.97 8.95
C VAL A 342 16.57 18.67 9.24
N LEU A 343 15.24 18.72 9.18
CA LEU A 343 14.38 17.55 9.34
C LEU A 343 14.15 16.88 7.99
N ILE A 344 14.27 15.55 7.92
CA ILE A 344 14.10 14.77 6.69
C ILE A 344 12.93 13.79 6.83
N ILE A 345 12.00 13.85 5.88
CA ILE A 345 10.81 13.00 5.79
C ILE A 345 10.83 12.24 4.46
N ASP A 346 10.53 10.95 4.48
CA ASP A 346 10.28 10.11 3.30
C ASP A 346 8.79 9.78 3.19
N ASP A 347 8.20 10.06 2.03
CA ASP A 347 6.81 9.75 1.71
C ASP A 347 6.70 9.06 0.34
N TYR A 348 5.87 8.03 0.29
CA TYR A 348 5.55 7.24 -0.90
C TYR A 348 4.66 8.00 -1.90
N ALA A 349 4.15 9.17 -1.54
CA ALA A 349 3.33 10.03 -2.36
C ALA A 349 3.91 10.20 -3.76
N HIS A 350 3.10 9.87 -4.76
CA HIS A 350 3.47 9.93 -6.16
C HIS A 350 2.35 10.45 -7.04
N HIS A 351 1.10 10.36 -6.57
CA HIS A 351 -0.05 11.01 -7.19
C HIS A 351 -0.15 12.47 -6.74
N PRO A 352 -0.55 13.43 -7.60
CA PRO A 352 -0.70 14.85 -7.23
C PRO A 352 -1.50 15.09 -5.95
N THR A 353 -2.61 14.37 -5.76
CA THR A 353 -3.45 14.45 -4.55
C THR A 353 -2.71 14.01 -3.27
N GLU A 354 -1.86 13.00 -3.36
CA GLU A 354 -1.04 12.52 -2.23
C GLU A 354 0.06 13.52 -1.89
N ILE A 355 0.71 14.08 -2.90
CA ILE A 355 1.75 15.10 -2.76
C ILE A 355 1.17 16.32 -2.05
N GLN A 356 0.03 16.82 -2.53
CA GLN A 356 -0.66 17.95 -1.92
C GLN A 356 -1.02 17.66 -0.45
N SER A 357 -1.59 16.48 -0.18
CA SER A 357 -1.97 16.08 1.18
C SER A 357 -0.76 15.98 2.13
N THR A 358 0.38 15.51 1.62
CA THR A 358 1.64 15.39 2.37
C THR A 358 2.21 16.77 2.70
N LEU A 359 2.30 17.66 1.71
CA LEU A 359 2.84 19.00 1.90
C LEU A 359 1.93 19.87 2.78
N GLN A 360 0.60 19.74 2.67
CA GLN A 360 -0.34 20.41 3.58
C GLN A 360 -0.20 19.91 5.03
N ALA A 361 0.02 18.61 5.24
CA ALA A 361 0.28 18.07 6.58
C ALA A 361 1.61 18.62 7.14
N ALA A 362 2.64 18.74 6.30
CA ALA A 362 3.90 19.36 6.69
C ALA A 362 3.75 20.85 7.04
N GLN A 363 3.06 21.63 6.21
CA GLN A 363 2.81 23.05 6.47
C GLN A 363 2.03 23.27 7.75
N ALA A 364 0.99 22.47 8.02
CA ALA A 364 0.22 22.55 9.26
C ALA A 364 1.04 22.12 10.48
N GLY A 365 1.84 21.07 10.35
CA GLY A 365 2.62 20.52 11.45
C GLY A 365 3.89 21.32 11.78
N TYR A 366 4.49 21.94 10.77
CA TYR A 366 5.78 22.65 10.85
C TYR A 366 5.67 24.06 10.26
N PRO A 367 4.78 24.93 10.80
CA PRO A 367 4.40 26.20 10.16
C PRO A 367 5.55 27.21 10.04
N THR A 368 6.65 27.00 10.78
CA THR A 368 7.82 27.87 10.73
C THR A 368 8.97 27.29 9.91
N ARG A 369 8.90 26.03 9.45
CA ARG A 369 9.98 25.39 8.71
C ARG A 369 9.91 25.75 7.22
N ASP A 370 11.09 25.82 6.62
CA ASP A 370 11.28 26.06 5.18
C ASP A 370 11.19 24.72 4.43
N ILE A 371 10.12 24.50 3.66
CA ILE A 371 9.72 23.20 3.12
C ILE A 371 10.32 22.98 1.72
N TRP A 372 11.19 21.97 1.63
CA TRP A 372 11.84 21.50 0.41
C TRP A 372 11.17 20.22 -0.09
N ALA A 373 10.34 20.32 -1.14
CA ALA A 373 9.74 19.17 -1.80
C ALA A 373 10.70 18.58 -2.85
N ILE A 374 11.13 17.33 -2.64
CA ILE A 374 11.97 16.59 -3.58
C ILE A 374 11.13 15.51 -4.23
N TYR A 375 10.68 15.77 -5.46
CA TYR A 375 9.78 14.89 -6.17
C TYR A 375 10.51 14.03 -7.21
N GLN A 376 10.35 12.72 -7.12
CA GLN A 376 10.72 11.79 -8.18
C GLN A 376 9.43 11.27 -8.83
N PRO A 377 9.10 11.72 -10.05
CA PRO A 377 7.93 11.23 -10.77
C PRO A 377 8.02 9.70 -10.97
N HIS A 378 6.88 9.02 -10.90
CA HIS A 378 6.79 7.58 -11.07
C HIS A 378 5.97 7.25 -12.32
N THR A 379 6.61 6.54 -13.25
CA THR A 379 6.13 6.18 -14.61
C THR A 379 5.87 7.36 -15.55
N TYR A 380 6.10 7.14 -16.85
CA TYR A 380 5.90 8.16 -17.89
C TYR A 380 4.43 8.34 -18.21
N SER A 381 3.67 7.24 -18.26
CA SER A 381 2.22 7.27 -18.50
C SER A 381 1.50 8.18 -17.48
N ARG A 382 1.79 7.98 -16.19
CA ARG A 382 1.22 8.77 -15.10
C ARG A 382 1.61 10.25 -15.18
N THR A 383 2.90 10.51 -15.38
CA THR A 383 3.43 11.88 -15.50
C THR A 383 2.74 12.65 -16.62
N ARG A 384 2.55 12.00 -17.78
CA ARG A 384 1.82 12.59 -18.92
C ARG A 384 0.35 12.81 -18.61
N THR A 385 -0.34 11.81 -18.06
CA THR A 385 -1.80 11.87 -17.83
C THR A 385 -2.17 12.95 -16.81
N PHE A 386 -1.37 13.12 -15.75
CA PHE A 386 -1.70 14.02 -14.64
C PHE A 386 -0.90 15.32 -14.68
N LEU A 387 -0.33 15.67 -15.83
CA LEU A 387 0.56 16.83 -15.96
C LEU A 387 -0.10 18.11 -15.43
N ASP A 388 -1.35 18.37 -15.85
CA ASP A 388 -2.11 19.55 -15.45
C ASP A 388 -2.45 19.58 -13.95
N LEU A 389 -2.50 18.43 -13.28
CA LEU A 389 -2.81 18.33 -11.85
C LEU A 389 -1.62 18.71 -10.97
N PHE A 390 -0.40 18.78 -11.50
CA PHE A 390 0.77 19.22 -10.74
C PHE A 390 0.74 20.72 -10.40
N ASN A 391 -0.10 21.52 -11.07
CA ASN A 391 -0.20 22.99 -10.88
C ASN A 391 -0.52 23.45 -9.45
N SER A 392 -1.07 22.57 -8.63
CA SER A 392 -1.50 22.86 -7.26
C SER A 392 -1.00 21.83 -6.26
N ALA A 393 -0.29 20.81 -6.74
CA ALA A 393 0.23 19.72 -5.93
C ALA A 393 1.30 20.22 -4.94
N PHE A 394 2.09 21.22 -5.34
CA PHE A 394 3.27 21.68 -4.62
C PHE A 394 3.09 23.00 -3.85
N ASN A 395 1.89 23.59 -3.82
CA ASN A 395 1.65 24.94 -3.28
C ASN A 395 2.02 25.14 -1.80
N ALA A 396 2.12 24.05 -1.04
CA ALA A 396 2.49 24.11 0.38
C ALA A 396 4.00 23.93 0.61
N ALA A 397 4.81 23.79 -0.45
CA ALA A 397 6.27 23.82 -0.37
C ALA A 397 6.81 25.23 -0.66
N ASP A 398 7.99 25.53 -0.11
CA ASP A 398 8.72 26.76 -0.40
C ASP A 398 9.68 26.55 -1.58
N HIS A 399 10.19 25.32 -1.75
CA HIS A 399 11.11 24.92 -2.81
C HIS A 399 10.69 23.58 -3.44
N LEU A 400 10.84 23.46 -4.76
CA LEU A 400 10.57 22.22 -5.50
C LEU A 400 11.79 21.79 -6.33
N ILE A 401 12.25 20.56 -6.11
CA ILE A 401 13.24 19.90 -6.96
C ILE A 401 12.61 18.66 -7.56
N VAL A 402 12.65 18.55 -8.89
CA VAL A 402 12.14 17.37 -9.63
C VAL A 402 13.32 16.57 -10.19
N SER A 403 13.39 15.29 -9.84
CA SER A 403 14.41 14.36 -10.36
C SER A 403 14.00 13.71 -11.67
N ASP A 404 14.90 12.92 -12.26
CA ASP A 404 14.54 12.00 -13.34
C ASP A 404 13.36 11.10 -12.95
N ILE A 405 12.53 10.80 -13.96
CA ILE A 405 11.35 9.95 -13.83
C ILE A 405 11.81 8.53 -13.55
N TYR A 406 11.27 7.92 -12.50
CA TYR A 406 11.46 6.51 -12.23
C TYR A 406 10.54 5.67 -13.14
N PRO A 407 11.08 4.93 -14.11
CA PRO A 407 10.26 4.25 -15.13
C PRO A 407 9.46 3.06 -14.56
N ALA A 408 9.89 2.53 -13.40
CA ALA A 408 9.45 1.26 -12.85
C ALA A 408 9.55 0.11 -13.88
N ARG A 409 8.46 -0.17 -14.59
CA ARG A 409 8.31 -1.24 -15.59
C ARG A 409 8.17 -0.74 -17.03
N GLU A 410 8.02 0.57 -17.22
CA GLU A 410 7.80 1.15 -18.54
C GLU A 410 9.12 1.27 -19.31
N PRO A 411 9.08 1.14 -20.66
CA PRO A 411 10.20 1.59 -21.46
C PRO A 411 10.42 3.09 -21.26
N VAL A 412 11.67 3.52 -21.38
CA VAL A 412 12.03 4.94 -21.31
C VAL A 412 11.30 5.72 -22.40
N ASP A 413 10.53 6.74 -22.02
CA ASP A 413 9.93 7.70 -22.93
C ASP A 413 10.71 9.03 -22.85
N PRO A 414 11.54 9.37 -23.84
CA PRO A 414 12.36 10.58 -23.81
C PRO A 414 11.53 11.86 -24.00
N THR A 415 10.25 11.76 -24.36
CA THR A 415 9.38 12.93 -24.58
C THR A 415 8.78 13.47 -23.29
N ILE A 416 8.79 12.67 -22.22
CA ILE A 416 8.26 13.05 -20.92
C ILE A 416 9.44 13.26 -19.97
N THR A 417 9.68 14.51 -19.59
CA THR A 417 10.88 14.94 -18.86
C THR A 417 10.52 15.61 -17.54
N PRO A 418 11.42 15.68 -16.54
CA PRO A 418 11.16 16.38 -15.28
C PRO A 418 10.85 17.87 -15.47
N GLU A 419 11.39 18.50 -16.51
CA GLU A 419 11.12 19.91 -16.84
C GLU A 419 9.64 20.15 -17.16
N LEU A 420 8.93 19.15 -17.73
CA LEU A 420 7.49 19.27 -17.96
C LEU A 420 6.74 19.40 -16.63
N VAL A 421 7.13 18.64 -15.61
CA VAL A 421 6.53 18.71 -14.27
C VAL A 421 6.84 20.06 -13.61
N VAL A 422 8.08 20.53 -13.73
CA VAL A 422 8.48 21.87 -13.26
C VAL A 422 7.63 22.95 -13.92
N ALA A 423 7.51 22.92 -15.25
CA ALA A 423 6.71 23.90 -15.98
C ALA A 423 5.21 23.84 -15.61
N ALA A 424 4.64 22.64 -15.51
CA ALA A 424 3.24 22.43 -15.17
C ALA A 424 2.91 22.77 -13.70
N SER A 425 3.91 22.72 -12.80
CA SER A 425 3.72 23.09 -11.39
C SER A 425 3.44 24.57 -11.18
N HIS A 426 3.87 25.44 -12.11
CA HIS A 426 3.86 26.90 -11.96
C HIS A 426 4.51 27.42 -10.66
N HIS A 427 5.32 26.60 -10.00
CA HIS A 427 5.93 26.92 -8.73
C HIS A 427 7.18 27.77 -8.93
N GLU A 428 7.25 28.96 -8.31
CA GLU A 428 8.29 29.96 -8.59
C GLU A 428 9.71 29.47 -8.27
N GLN A 429 9.87 28.70 -7.18
CA GLN A 429 11.13 28.12 -6.75
C GLN A 429 11.26 26.65 -7.17
N ALA A 430 10.89 26.33 -8.42
CA ALA A 430 10.98 24.98 -8.97
C ALA A 430 12.13 24.81 -9.96
N GLN A 431 12.84 23.68 -9.88
CA GLN A 431 13.87 23.33 -10.85
C GLN A 431 13.98 21.80 -11.04
N ALA A 432 14.46 21.40 -12.22
CA ALA A 432 14.80 20.01 -12.49
C ALA A 432 16.28 19.77 -12.15
N ILE A 433 16.56 18.74 -11.37
CA ILE A 433 17.92 18.25 -11.11
C ILE A 433 17.88 16.73 -11.27
N HIS A 434 18.45 16.23 -12.36
CA HIS A 434 18.22 14.87 -12.84
C HIS A 434 18.68 13.77 -11.87
N ARG A 435 19.96 13.80 -11.45
CA ARG A 435 20.58 12.72 -10.67
C ARG A 435 20.41 12.96 -9.17
N LEU A 436 20.13 11.89 -8.42
CA LEU A 436 20.02 11.96 -6.96
C LEU A 436 21.30 12.48 -6.28
N ASP A 437 22.48 12.14 -6.81
CA ASP A 437 23.76 12.63 -6.26
C ASP A 437 23.90 14.16 -6.42
N ASP A 438 23.41 14.70 -7.54
CA ASP A 438 23.44 16.13 -7.83
C ASP A 438 22.42 16.87 -6.95
N ILE A 439 21.23 16.28 -6.73
CA ILE A 439 20.24 16.78 -5.76
C ILE A 439 20.85 16.83 -4.36
N ALA A 440 21.48 15.74 -3.91
CA ALA A 440 22.10 15.69 -2.58
C ALA A 440 23.18 16.78 -2.43
N THR A 441 24.01 16.97 -3.48
CA THR A 441 25.03 18.03 -3.50
C THR A 441 24.41 19.42 -3.44
N TYR A 442 23.35 19.67 -4.22
CA TYR A 442 22.63 20.93 -4.24
C TYR A 442 21.98 21.23 -2.87
N LEU A 443 21.31 20.24 -2.27
CA LEU A 443 20.68 20.39 -0.97
C LEU A 443 21.68 20.76 0.13
N ARG A 444 22.85 20.08 0.18
CA ARG A 444 23.91 20.42 1.15
C ARG A 444 24.38 21.87 1.06
N GLN A 445 24.35 22.48 -0.13
CA GLN A 445 24.82 23.85 -0.34
C GLN A 445 23.76 24.90 -0.01
N ASN A 446 22.48 24.54 0.00
CA ASN A 446 21.37 25.50 0.06
C ASN A 446 20.49 25.36 1.31
N LEU A 447 20.46 24.19 1.94
CA LEU A 447 19.70 23.98 3.17
C LEU A 447 20.25 24.82 4.33
N ARG A 448 19.36 25.22 5.22
CA ARG A 448 19.67 26.02 6.42
C ARG A 448 19.14 25.30 7.66
N PRO A 449 19.67 25.60 8.85
CA PRO A 449 19.00 25.22 10.09
C PRO A 449 17.56 25.72 10.03
N ASN A 450 16.58 24.85 10.29
CA ASN A 450 15.11 25.02 10.12
C ASN A 450 14.50 24.51 8.80
N SER A 451 15.30 24.03 7.83
CA SER A 451 14.73 23.39 6.63
C SER A 451 14.02 22.07 6.98
N LEU A 452 12.98 21.76 6.20
CA LEU A 452 12.23 20.50 6.20
C LEU A 452 12.28 19.90 4.80
N VAL A 453 13.05 18.83 4.62
CA VAL A 453 13.15 18.11 3.36
C VAL A 453 12.11 16.99 3.32
N ILE A 454 11.26 16.99 2.30
CA ILE A 454 10.25 15.97 2.08
C ILE A 454 10.54 15.28 0.75
N ILE A 455 10.95 14.03 0.83
CA ILE A 455 11.21 13.17 -0.33
C ILE A 455 9.88 12.52 -0.71
N LEU A 456 9.38 12.85 -1.90
CA LEU A 456 8.10 12.38 -2.46
C LEU A 456 8.40 11.40 -3.60
N SER A 457 8.28 10.10 -3.34
CA SER A 457 8.65 9.09 -4.34
C SER A 457 8.09 7.70 -4.05
N ALA A 458 7.57 7.03 -5.08
CA ALA A 458 7.37 5.58 -5.05
C ALA A 458 8.62 4.78 -5.49
N GLY A 459 9.65 5.48 -5.98
CA GLY A 459 10.87 4.90 -6.56
C GLY A 459 12.07 4.91 -5.59
N THR A 460 13.22 5.29 -6.12
CA THR A 460 14.53 5.15 -5.48
C THR A 460 15.04 6.41 -4.79
N ALA A 461 14.29 7.52 -4.86
CA ALA A 461 14.69 8.78 -4.23
C ALA A 461 14.76 8.71 -2.70
N THR A 462 14.16 7.70 -2.07
CA THR A 462 14.36 7.38 -0.63
C THR A 462 15.84 7.28 -0.23
N ARG A 463 16.74 6.96 -1.19
CA ARG A 463 18.21 6.97 -0.99
C ARG A 463 18.79 8.34 -0.64
N LEU A 464 18.09 9.45 -0.92
CA LEU A 464 18.51 10.79 -0.52
C LEU A 464 18.57 10.94 1.00
N ALA A 465 17.65 10.31 1.73
CA ALA A 465 17.62 10.42 3.19
C ALA A 465 18.93 9.98 3.85
N PRO A 466 19.46 8.75 3.63
CA PRO A 466 20.75 8.38 4.18
C PRO A 466 21.92 9.19 3.60
N MET A 467 21.86 9.66 2.35
CA MET A 467 22.90 10.53 1.77
C MET A 467 23.02 11.87 2.50
N LEU A 468 21.91 12.42 3.00
CA LEU A 468 21.88 13.66 3.77
C LEU A 468 22.18 13.42 5.27
N LEU A 469 21.68 12.32 5.85
CA LEU A 469 21.87 12.04 7.28
C LEU A 469 23.28 11.56 7.66
N SER A 470 24.03 10.98 6.71
CA SER A 470 25.38 10.45 6.96
C SER A 470 26.50 11.49 6.86
N ASP A 471 26.16 12.72 6.49
CA ASP A 471 27.14 13.77 6.21
C ASP A 471 27.39 14.65 7.43
N SER A 472 28.66 14.83 7.79
CA SER A 472 29.07 15.73 8.88
C SER A 472 29.11 17.21 8.48
N THR A 473 28.91 17.55 7.21
CA THR A 473 29.04 18.91 6.67
C THR A 473 27.73 19.69 6.51
N LEU A 474 26.58 19.06 6.80
CA LEU A 474 25.26 19.71 6.76
C LEU A 474 25.06 20.73 7.88
#